data_AF-A0A942ILI2-F1
#
_entry.id   AF-A0A942ILI2-F1
#
_cell.length_a   1.000
_cell.length_b   1.000
_cell.length_c   1.000
_cell.angle_alpha   90.00
_cell.angle_beta   90.00
_cell.angle_gamma   90.00
#
_symmetry.space_group_name_H-M   'P 1'
#
loop_
_entity.id
_entity.type
_entity.pdbx_description
1 polymer ?
#
loop_
_entity_poly.entity_id
_entity_poly.type
_entity_poly.pdbx_seq_one_letter_code
_entity_poly.pdbx_strand_id
1 'polypeptide(L)'
;MKTNPVNSVIVGVASTIGMSILMFILSNVGFPEMNPPKMMAGIMHQSLFVGWIIHLMIGIVFTITFRLIYNWKLQSKSWYMNGLLFGILAWVLGQIGFGVIGAVVGMPAPRDGSMGLMMAGSVITHLFFGFCVALGFNLSVRRN
;
A
#
# COMPACT_ATOMS: atom_id res chain seq x y z
N MET A 1 4.70 9.09 17.77
CA MET A 1 5.61 9.83 16.87
C MET A 1 5.13 11.27 16.68
N LYS A 2 5.88 12.25 17.19
CA LYS A 2 5.63 13.67 16.90
C LYS A 2 6.23 14.00 15.53
N THR A 3 5.43 13.91 14.46
CA THR A 3 5.85 14.26 13.09
C THR A 3 4.85 15.21 12.45
N ASN A 4 5.31 16.12 11.58
CA ASN A 4 4.45 17.07 10.86
C ASN A 4 3.55 16.33 9.86
N PRO A 5 2.27 16.72 9.66
CA PRO A 5 1.41 16.23 8.59
C PRO A 5 2.06 16.12 7.20
N VAL A 6 2.91 17.08 6.81
CA VAL A 6 3.65 17.07 5.53
C VAL A 6 4.52 15.82 5.38
N ASN A 7 5.15 15.37 6.47
CA ASN A 7 5.96 14.15 6.44
C ASN A 7 5.11 12.91 6.14
N SER A 8 3.83 12.90 6.53
CA SER A 8 2.94 11.77 6.26
C SER A 8 2.63 11.67 4.76
N VAL A 9 2.48 12.80 4.08
CA VAL A 9 2.28 12.84 2.62
C VAL A 9 3.53 12.35 1.90
N ILE A 10 4.71 12.87 2.25
CA ILE A 10 5.98 12.47 1.63
C ILE A 10 6.25 10.98 1.83
N VAL A 11 6.11 10.48 3.07
CA VAL A 11 6.31 9.06 3.40
C VAL A 11 5.31 8.19 2.65
N GLY A 12 4.06 8.62 2.53
CA GLY A 12 3.03 7.87 1.81
C GLY A 12 3.33 7.75 0.33
N VAL A 13 3.66 8.85 -0.34
CA VAL A 13 4.05 8.86 -1.75
C VAL A 13 5.28 7.97 -1.98
N ALA A 14 6.33 8.15 -1.18
CA ALA A 14 7.56 7.37 -1.31
C ALA A 14 7.32 5.87 -1.10
N SER A 15 6.51 5.49 -0.11
CA SER A 15 6.20 4.09 0.19
C SER A 15 5.36 3.45 -0.91
N THR A 16 4.37 4.16 -1.47
CA THR A 16 3.56 3.66 -2.58
C THR A 16 4.38 3.48 -3.86
N ILE A 17 5.29 4.42 -4.16
CA ILE A 17 6.21 4.28 -5.28
C ILE A 17 7.13 3.08 -5.06
N GLY A 18 7.73 2.94 -3.87
CA GLY A 18 8.57 1.80 -3.53
C GLY A 18 7.86 0.46 -3.67
N MET A 19 6.63 0.36 -3.18
CA MET A 19 5.77 -0.81 -3.35
C MET A 19 5.48 -1.10 -4.83
N SER A 20 5.21 -0.07 -5.64
CA SER A 20 4.92 -0.21 -7.06
C SER A 20 6.15 -0.72 -7.84
N ILE A 21 7.34 -0.22 -7.49
CA ILE A 21 8.62 -0.71 -8.03
C ILE A 21 8.82 -2.18 -7.64
N LEU A 22 8.55 -2.55 -6.38
CA LEU A 22 8.66 -3.95 -5.95
C LEU A 22 7.69 -4.86 -6.70
N MET A 23 6.44 -4.43 -6.92
CA MET A 23 5.48 -5.18 -7.74
C MET A 23 6.02 -5.42 -9.15
N PHE A 24 6.58 -4.38 -9.78
CA PHE A 24 7.18 -4.51 -11.11
C PHE A 24 8.33 -5.53 -11.12
N ILE A 25 9.20 -5.50 -10.12
CA ILE A 25 10.29 -6.47 -9.97
C ILE A 25 9.74 -7.90 -9.79
N LEU A 26 8.73 -8.09 -8.93
CA LEU A 26 8.11 -9.40 -8.69
C LEU A 26 7.51 -9.98 -9.98
N SER A 27 6.86 -9.15 -10.80
CA SER A 27 6.30 -9.60 -12.07
C SER A 27 7.38 -10.08 -13.06
N ASN A 28 8.57 -9.47 -13.03
CA ASN A 28 9.70 -9.89 -13.87
C ASN A 28 10.36 -11.21 -13.42
N VAL A 29 10.06 -11.72 -12.22
CA VAL A 29 10.57 -13.00 -11.71
C VAL A 29 9.48 -14.08 -11.61
N GLY A 30 8.36 -13.90 -12.32
CA GLY A 30 7.34 -14.93 -12.51
C GLY A 30 6.07 -14.77 -11.67
N PHE A 31 5.94 -13.70 -10.88
CA PHE A 31 4.64 -13.36 -10.27
C PHE A 31 3.68 -12.80 -11.35
N PRO A 32 2.36 -13.00 -11.20
CA PRO A 32 1.38 -12.35 -12.07
C PRO A 32 1.53 -10.82 -12.11
N GLU A 33 1.15 -10.18 -13.23
CA GLU A 33 1.18 -8.72 -13.36
C GLU A 33 0.19 -8.07 -12.39
N MET A 34 0.72 -7.44 -11.34
CA MET A 34 -0.06 -6.66 -10.38
C MET A 34 0.27 -5.18 -10.54
N ASN A 35 -0.60 -4.45 -11.24
CA ASN A 35 -0.46 -3.02 -11.46
C ASN A 35 -1.70 -2.30 -10.89
N PRO A 36 -1.66 -1.85 -9.62
CA PRO A 36 -2.81 -1.21 -8.97
C PRO A 36 -3.30 0.05 -9.69
N PRO A 37 -2.45 0.97 -10.20
CA PRO A 37 -2.90 2.11 -11.01
C PRO A 37 -3.71 1.69 -12.23
N LYS A 38 -3.23 0.68 -12.98
CA LYS A 38 -3.94 0.13 -14.15
C LYS A 38 -5.24 -0.55 -13.75
N MET A 39 -5.29 -1.22 -12.59
CA MET A 39 -6.52 -1.81 -12.06
C MET A 39 -7.54 -0.73 -11.69
N MET A 40 -7.13 0.32 -10.97
CA MET A 40 -8.03 1.43 -10.59
C MET A 40 -8.56 2.17 -11.81
N ALA A 41 -7.68 2.46 -12.78
CA ALA A 41 -8.08 3.06 -14.06
C ALA A 41 -9.12 2.21 -14.79
N GLY A 42 -8.90 0.89 -14.87
CA GLY A 42 -9.83 -0.05 -15.52
C GLY A 42 -11.19 -0.13 -14.83
N ILE A 43 -11.21 -0.22 -13.50
CA ILE A 43 -12.43 -0.29 -12.68
C ILE A 43 -13.27 0.98 -12.81
N MET A 44 -12.63 2.13 -12.91
CA MET A 44 -13.34 3.42 -12.98
C MET A 44 -13.60 3.89 -14.41
N HIS A 45 -13.17 3.13 -15.42
CA HIS A 45 -13.17 3.54 -16.82
C HIS A 45 -12.49 4.90 -17.06
N GLN A 46 -11.38 5.13 -16.36
CA GLN A 46 -10.60 6.37 -16.42
C GLN A 46 -9.21 6.15 -17.01
N SER A 47 -8.49 7.24 -17.25
CA SER A 47 -7.10 7.18 -17.72
C SER A 47 -6.16 6.57 -16.67
N LEU A 48 -5.02 6.04 -17.14
CA LEU A 48 -3.95 5.54 -16.27
C LEU A 48 -3.45 6.62 -15.28
N PHE A 49 -3.46 7.88 -15.70
CA PHE A 49 -3.09 9.02 -14.86
C PHE A 49 -4.00 9.15 -13.62
N VAL A 50 -5.31 9.02 -13.81
CA VAL A 50 -6.28 9.01 -12.70
C VAL A 50 -6.06 7.80 -11.79
N GLY A 51 -5.76 6.63 -12.36
CA GLY A 51 -5.41 5.44 -11.58
C GLY A 51 -4.21 5.65 -10.67
N TRP A 52 -3.17 6.36 -11.14
CA TRP A 52 -2.01 6.73 -10.31
C TRP A 52 -2.36 7.69 -9.19
N ILE A 53 -3.16 8.73 -9.48
CA ILE A 53 -3.62 9.68 -8.46
C ILE A 53 -4.31 8.91 -7.33
N ILE A 54 -5.23 8.02 -7.66
CA ILE A 54 -5.99 7.24 -6.67
C ILE A 54 -5.07 6.31 -5.89
N HIS A 55 -4.15 5.60 -6.55
CA HIS A 55 -3.21 4.71 -5.87
C HIS A 55 -2.33 5.47 -4.86
N LEU A 56 -1.81 6.64 -5.24
CA LEU A 56 -1.03 7.51 -4.35
C LEU A 56 -1.90 8.06 -3.20
N MET A 57 -3.14 8.46 -3.46
CA MET A 57 -4.07 8.93 -2.43
C MET A 57 -4.36 7.85 -1.38
N ILE A 58 -4.61 6.60 -1.81
CA ILE A 58 -4.82 5.46 -0.89
C ILE A 58 -3.57 5.26 -0.02
N GLY A 59 -2.38 5.31 -0.62
CA GLY A 59 -1.11 5.23 0.11
C GLY A 59 -0.92 6.31 1.16
N ILE A 60 -1.26 7.57 0.83
CA ILE A 60 -1.23 8.69 1.77
C ILE A 60 -2.22 8.46 2.91
N VAL A 61 -3.47 8.06 2.62
CA VAL A 61 -4.51 7.79 3.62
C VAL A 61 -4.09 6.68 4.58
N PHE A 62 -3.51 5.59 4.07
CA PHE A 62 -2.96 4.52 4.91
C PHE A 62 -1.79 5.01 5.76
N THR A 63 -0.90 5.83 5.20
CA THR A 63 0.23 6.38 5.97
C THR A 63 -0.21 7.32 7.09
N ILE A 64 -1.21 8.16 6.84
CA ILE A 64 -1.83 9.00 7.88
C ILE A 64 -2.47 8.12 8.95
N THR A 65 -3.22 7.09 8.55
CA THR A 65 -3.84 6.11 9.46
C THR A 65 -2.80 5.42 10.33
N PHE A 66 -1.67 4.99 9.77
CA PHE A 66 -0.56 4.42 10.54
C PHE A 66 -0.05 5.38 11.61
N ARG A 67 0.21 6.64 11.25
CA ARG A 67 0.67 7.67 12.19
C ARG A 67 -0.33 7.84 13.35
N LEU A 68 -1.62 7.89 13.04
CA LEU A 68 -2.68 8.04 14.05
C LEU A 68 -2.74 6.82 14.98
N ILE A 69 -2.76 5.60 14.43
CA ILE A 69 -2.80 4.36 15.22
C ILE A 69 -1.52 4.22 16.07
N TYR A 70 -0.35 4.54 15.52
CA TYR A 70 0.91 4.50 16.24
C TYR A 70 0.95 5.46 17.42
N ASN A 71 0.38 6.67 17.25
CA ASN A 71 0.27 7.63 18.34
C ASN A 71 -0.65 7.16 19.46
N TRP A 72 -1.58 6.24 19.17
CA TRP A 72 -2.61 5.80 20.10
C TRP A 72 -2.35 4.45 20.76
N LYS A 73 -1.85 3.43 20.02
CA LYS A 73 -1.88 2.03 20.50
C LYS A 73 -0.74 1.10 20.06
N LEU A 74 -0.05 1.36 18.95
CA LEU A 74 1.05 0.46 18.50
C LEU A 74 2.36 0.81 19.22
N GLN A 75 2.57 0.22 20.39
CA GLN A 75 3.80 0.35 21.18
C GLN A 75 4.61 -0.95 21.20
N SER A 76 4.65 -1.74 20.11
CA SER A 76 5.68 -2.79 20.08
C SER A 76 7.05 -2.12 20.18
N LYS A 77 7.99 -2.74 20.92
CA LYS A 77 9.34 -2.18 21.14
C LYS A 77 10.12 -1.94 19.84
N SER A 78 9.67 -2.52 18.73
CA SER A 78 10.32 -2.44 17.43
C SER A 78 9.50 -1.63 16.41
N TRP A 79 10.10 -0.55 15.89
CA TRP A 79 9.49 0.27 14.83
C TRP A 79 9.20 -0.55 13.57
N TYR A 80 10.08 -1.48 13.18
CA TYR A 80 9.89 -2.29 11.97
C TYR A 80 8.76 -3.30 12.14
N MET A 81 8.58 -3.87 13.34
CA MET A 81 7.48 -4.80 13.61
C MET A 81 6.12 -4.09 13.53
N ASN A 82 6.03 -2.86 14.05
CA ASN A 82 4.83 -2.04 13.89
C ASN A 82 4.52 -1.78 12.40
N GLY A 83 5.56 -1.55 11.58
CA GLY A 83 5.42 -1.41 10.13
C GLY A 83 4.90 -2.68 9.44
N LEU A 84 5.45 -3.85 9.77
CA LEU A 84 5.00 -5.11 9.19
C LEU A 84 3.56 -5.45 9.57
N LEU A 85 3.19 -5.30 10.84
CA LEU A 85 1.82 -5.49 11.32
C LEU A 85 0.85 -4.53 10.62
N PHE A 86 1.27 -3.27 10.43
CA PHE A 86 0.50 -2.32 9.67
C PHE A 86 0.37 -2.71 8.19
N GLY A 87 1.43 -3.27 7.58
CA GLY A 87 1.38 -3.81 6.23
C GLY A 87 0.32 -4.91 6.07
N ILE A 88 0.21 -5.82 7.04
CA ILE A 88 -0.86 -6.84 7.07
C ILE A 88 -2.23 -6.17 7.17
N LEU A 89 -2.39 -5.19 8.07
CA LEU A 89 -3.65 -4.47 8.23
C LEU A 89 -4.05 -3.74 6.92
N ALA A 90 -3.11 -3.04 6.31
CA ALA A 90 -3.31 -2.34 5.03
C ALA A 90 -3.67 -3.33 3.91
N TRP A 91 -3.06 -4.51 3.87
CA TRP A 91 -3.41 -5.57 2.93
C TRP A 91 -4.86 -6.03 3.11
N VAL A 92 -5.27 -6.35 4.34
CA VAL A 92 -6.65 -6.77 4.65
C VAL A 92 -7.64 -5.68 4.25
N LEU A 93 -7.38 -4.43 4.63
CA LEU A 93 -8.22 -3.29 4.27
C LEU A 93 -8.27 -3.08 2.74
N GLY A 94 -7.16 -3.31 2.05
CA GLY A 94 -7.09 -3.28 0.59
C GLY A 94 -7.96 -4.36 -0.06
N GLN A 95 -7.91 -5.61 0.44
CA GLN A 95 -8.76 -6.69 -0.07
C GLN A 95 -10.25 -6.40 0.15
N ILE A 96 -10.61 -5.93 1.35
CA ILE A 96 -12.00 -5.54 1.66
C ILE A 96 -12.44 -4.38 0.76
N GLY A 97 -11.63 -3.33 0.66
CA GLY A 97 -11.94 -2.16 -0.16
C GLY A 97 -12.12 -2.51 -1.64
N PHE A 98 -11.23 -3.34 -2.18
CA PHE A 98 -11.34 -3.84 -3.54
C PHE A 98 -12.63 -4.66 -3.74
N GLY A 99 -12.94 -5.57 -2.80
CA GLY A 99 -14.17 -6.36 -2.81
C GLY A 99 -15.44 -5.50 -2.81
N VAL A 100 -15.49 -4.48 -1.94
CA VAL A 100 -16.61 -3.52 -1.88
C VAL A 100 -16.74 -2.74 -3.17
N ILE A 101 -15.65 -2.18 -3.70
CA ILE A 101 -15.68 -1.42 -4.96
C ILE A 101 -16.19 -2.32 -6.08
N GLY A 102 -15.62 -3.51 -6.25
CA GLY A 102 -16.03 -4.42 -7.31
C GLY A 102 -17.47 -4.95 -7.17
N ALA A 103 -18.04 -5.00 -5.97
CA ALA A 103 -19.45 -5.31 -5.78
C ALA A 103 -20.37 -4.18 -6.30
N VAL A 104 -19.90 -2.93 -6.28
CA VAL A 104 -20.68 -1.76 -6.72
C VAL A 104 -20.51 -1.50 -8.21
N VAL A 105 -19.28 -1.58 -8.73
CA VAL A 105 -18.95 -1.16 -10.11
C VAL A 105 -18.65 -2.33 -11.05
N GLY A 106 -18.68 -3.57 -10.54
CA GLY A 106 -18.26 -4.76 -11.26
C GLY A 106 -16.75 -5.01 -11.14
N MET A 107 -16.38 -6.28 -11.01
CA MET A 107 -14.98 -6.68 -11.06
C MET A 107 -14.54 -6.85 -12.51
N PRO A 108 -13.32 -6.40 -12.89
CA PRO A 108 -12.71 -6.83 -14.14
C PRO A 108 -12.63 -8.36 -14.16
N ALA A 109 -12.76 -8.94 -15.36
CA ALA A 109 -12.60 -10.39 -15.53
C ALA A 109 -11.31 -10.87 -14.86
N PRO A 110 -11.31 -12.09 -14.25
CA PRO A 110 -10.12 -12.65 -13.62
C PRO A 110 -8.95 -12.57 -14.59
N ARG A 111 -7.85 -11.94 -14.17
CA ARG A 111 -6.64 -11.89 -14.99
C ARG A 111 -5.98 -13.25 -15.01
N ASP A 112 -5.40 -13.57 -16.15
CA ASP A 112 -4.60 -14.77 -16.36
C ASP A 112 -3.50 -14.88 -15.29
N GLY A 113 -3.36 -16.07 -14.68
CA GLY A 113 -2.30 -16.36 -13.71
C GLY A 113 -2.75 -17.17 -12.50
N SER A 114 -1.78 -17.58 -11.67
CA SER A 114 -2.03 -18.29 -10.42
C SER A 114 -2.57 -17.33 -9.35
N MET A 115 -3.83 -17.55 -8.93
CA MET A 115 -4.45 -16.80 -7.84
C MET A 115 -3.62 -16.84 -6.54
N GLY A 116 -2.97 -17.98 -6.26
CA GLY A 116 -2.08 -18.13 -5.11
C GLY A 116 -0.85 -17.23 -5.18
N LEU A 117 -0.19 -17.14 -6.35
CA LEU A 117 0.95 -16.24 -6.55
C LEU A 117 0.53 -14.77 -6.48
N MET A 118 -0.63 -14.42 -7.02
CA MET A 118 -1.18 -13.07 -6.92
C MET A 118 -1.42 -12.67 -5.46
N MET A 119 -2.02 -13.55 -4.66
CA MET A 119 -2.23 -13.31 -3.22
C MET A 119 -0.89 -13.16 -2.49
N ALA A 120 0.07 -14.06 -2.74
CA ALA A 120 1.39 -14.00 -2.12
C ALA A 120 2.12 -12.69 -2.46
N GLY A 121 2.15 -12.31 -3.75
CA GLY A 121 2.77 -11.07 -4.20
C GLY A 121 2.08 -9.83 -3.62
N SER A 122 0.75 -9.86 -3.51
CA SER A 122 -0.02 -8.81 -2.84
C SER A 122 0.35 -8.68 -1.36
N VAL A 123 0.52 -9.78 -0.62
CA VAL A 123 0.92 -9.70 0.81
C VAL A 123 2.35 -9.16 0.94
N ILE A 124 3.31 -9.69 0.16
CA ILE A 124 4.72 -9.29 0.19
C ILE A 124 4.87 -7.78 -0.03
N THR A 125 4.17 -7.25 -1.02
CA THR A 125 4.26 -5.84 -1.40
C THR A 125 3.65 -4.92 -0.34
N HIS A 126 2.59 -5.35 0.35
CA HIS A 126 2.02 -4.58 1.46
C HIS A 126 2.88 -4.66 2.73
N LEU A 127 3.54 -5.79 3.00
CA LEU A 127 4.54 -5.87 4.08
C LEU A 127 5.69 -4.89 3.81
N PHE A 128 6.17 -4.83 2.57
CA PHE A 128 7.19 -3.86 2.16
C PHE A 128 6.70 -2.42 2.29
N PHE A 129 5.47 -2.12 1.86
CA PHE A 129 4.85 -0.81 2.07
C PHE A 129 4.82 -0.40 3.55
N GLY A 130 4.33 -1.29 4.43
CA GLY A 130 4.28 -1.03 5.86
C GLY A 130 5.66 -0.83 6.48
N PHE A 131 6.67 -1.59 6.03
CA PHE A 131 8.06 -1.38 6.39
C PHE A 131 8.57 0.00 5.96
N CYS A 132 8.35 0.40 4.71
CA CYS A 132 8.76 1.72 4.19
C CYS A 132 8.09 2.86 4.96
N VAL A 133 6.81 2.74 5.29
CA VAL A 133 6.09 3.72 6.11
C VAL A 133 6.74 3.87 7.49
N ALA A 134 6.98 2.77 8.18
CA ALA A 134 7.60 2.79 9.50
C ALA A 134 9.04 3.32 9.45
N LEU A 135 9.81 2.97 8.43
CA LEU A 135 11.15 3.48 8.20
C LEU A 135 11.15 4.99 7.98
N GLY A 136 10.26 5.49 7.12
CA GLY A 136 10.15 6.91 6.81
C GLY A 136 9.85 7.76 8.06
N PHE A 137 8.96 7.27 8.92
CA PHE A 137 8.70 7.96 10.20
C PHE A 137 9.83 7.81 11.21
N ASN A 138 10.48 6.65 11.32
CA ASN A 138 11.62 6.46 12.21
C ASN A 138 12.79 7.38 11.83
N LEU A 139 13.08 7.55 10.54
CA LEU A 139 14.10 8.49 10.05
C LEU A 139 13.69 9.95 10.30
N SER A 140 12.41 10.28 10.20
CA SER A 140 11.89 11.62 10.47
C SER A 140 11.97 12.01 11.95
N VAL A 141 11.79 11.05 12.86
CA VAL A 141 11.91 11.29 14.31
C VAL A 141 13.37 11.50 14.72
N ARG A 142 14.31 10.74 14.16
CA ARG A 142 15.75 10.87 14.48
C ARG A 142 16.40 12.19 14.03
N ARG A 143 15.75 12.93 13.14
CA ARG A 143 16.25 14.21 12.60
C ARG A 143 15.82 15.43 13.41
N ASN A 144 14.90 15.28 14.37
CA ASN A 144 14.39 16.34 15.24
C ASN A 144 14.76 16.05 16.70
#